data_AF-A0A4Q3WQP0-F1
#
_entry.id   AF-A0A4Q3WQP0-F1
#
_cell.length_a   1.000
_cell.length_b   1.000
_cell.length_c   1.000
_cell.angle_alpha   90.00
_cell.angle_beta   90.00
_cell.angle_gamma   90.00
#
_symmetry.space_group_name_H-M   'P 1'
#
loop_
_entity.id
_entity.type
_entity.pdbx_description
1 polymer ?
#
loop_
_entity_poly.entity_id
_entity_poly.type
_entity_poly.pdbx_seq_one_letter_code
_entity_poly.pdbx_strand_id
1 'polypeptide(L)'
;MKKVMLATQLIEKHIAQANNTFDGFPSERQLAENLGLSRDTVRTAVKKLTEQGTLTRKKNGRLKVADASDDTALKIIGFATPINSPGTLNDWKEGVAEAFEGEAFALRPVAYSHWADPVIQEALHN
;
A
#
# COMPACT_ATOMS: atom_id res chain seq x y z
N MET A 1 6.01 -10.41 -25.13
CA MET A 1 7.03 -10.66 -24.06
C MET A 1 7.56 -9.38 -23.41
N LYS A 2 8.07 -8.37 -24.15
CA LYS A 2 8.61 -7.12 -23.55
C LYS A 2 7.68 -6.38 -22.58
N LYS A 3 6.38 -6.24 -22.92
CA LYS A 3 5.39 -5.54 -22.07
C LYS A 3 5.12 -6.24 -20.73
N VAL A 4 5.17 -7.57 -20.71
CA VAL A 4 4.97 -8.35 -19.47
C VAL A 4 6.17 -8.16 -18.54
N MET A 5 7.40 -8.16 -19.07
CA MET A 5 8.59 -7.87 -18.26
C MET A 5 8.55 -6.46 -17.67
N LEU A 6 8.14 -5.47 -18.47
CA LEU A 6 7.95 -4.10 -17.98
C LEU A 6 6.91 -4.05 -16.86
N ALA A 7 5.78 -4.73 -17.03
CA ALA A 7 4.75 -4.83 -15.99
C ALA A 7 5.30 -5.46 -14.69
N THR A 8 6.07 -6.55 -14.81
CA THR A 8 6.74 -7.19 -13.67
C THR A 8 7.66 -6.20 -12.93
N GLN A 9 8.53 -5.49 -13.66
CA GLN A 9 9.46 -4.52 -13.07
C GLN A 9 8.75 -3.34 -12.40
N LEU A 10 7.67 -2.83 -13.01
CA LEU A 10 6.88 -1.74 -12.44
C LEU A 10 6.15 -2.19 -11.17
N ILE A 11 5.64 -3.42 -11.14
CA ILE A 11 5.00 -3.99 -9.95
C ILE A 11 6.02 -4.21 -8.83
N GLU A 12 7.22 -4.74 -9.13
CA GLU A 12 8.30 -4.90 -8.15
C GLU A 12 8.75 -3.54 -7.59
N LYS A 13 8.91 -2.52 -8.45
CA LYS A 13 9.22 -1.16 -8.02
C LYS A 13 8.12 -0.60 -7.12
N HIS A 14 6.85 -0.87 -7.45
CA HIS A 14 5.73 -0.46 -6.62
C HIS A 14 5.75 -1.15 -5.26
N ILE A 15 6.05 -2.45 -5.19
CA ILE A 15 6.22 -3.19 -3.93
C ILE A 15 7.31 -2.57 -3.06
N ALA A 16 8.47 -2.27 -3.64
CA ALA A 16 9.59 -1.66 -2.91
C ALA A 16 9.24 -0.27 -2.33
N GLN A 17 8.38 0.49 -3.01
CA GLN A 17 7.92 1.81 -2.56
C GLN A 17 6.73 1.73 -1.60
N ALA A 18 5.90 0.69 -1.71
CA ALA A 18 4.64 0.54 -0.99
C ALA A 18 4.79 -0.15 0.38
N ASN A 19 6.01 -0.48 0.80
CA ASN A 19 6.29 -1.26 2.03
C ASN A 19 5.65 -0.68 3.31
N ASN A 20 5.19 0.59 3.28
CA ASN A 20 4.69 1.34 4.43
C ASN A 20 3.24 1.85 4.29
N THR A 21 2.46 1.39 3.30
CA THR A 21 1.07 1.89 3.08
C THR A 21 0.01 0.89 3.51
N PHE A 22 -0.91 1.31 4.39
CA PHE A 22 -2.02 0.50 4.93
C PHE A 22 -3.02 0.02 3.88
N ASP A 23 -3.02 0.65 2.70
CA ASP A 23 -3.93 0.29 1.63
C ASP A 23 -3.44 -1.03 1.02
N GLY A 24 -4.17 -2.12 1.30
CA GLY A 24 -3.79 -3.46 0.87
C GLY A 24 -3.44 -3.51 -0.62
N PHE A 25 -2.58 -4.46 -1.00
CA PHE A 25 -2.01 -4.50 -2.35
C PHE A 25 -3.08 -4.36 -3.45
N PRO A 26 -2.87 -3.48 -4.44
CA PRO A 26 -3.87 -3.14 -5.45
C PRO A 26 -4.32 -4.37 -6.23
N SER A 27 -5.59 -4.37 -6.64
CA SER A 27 -6.13 -5.42 -7.51
C SER A 27 -5.49 -5.39 -8.90
N GLU A 28 -5.55 -6.50 -9.64
CA GLU A 28 -5.08 -6.58 -11.03
C GLU A 28 -5.71 -5.49 -11.92
N ARG A 29 -6.97 -5.12 -11.65
CA ARG A 29 -7.67 -4.03 -12.35
C ARG A 29 -7.03 -2.68 -12.05
N GLN A 30 -6.81 -2.35 -10.78
CA GLN A 30 -6.20 -1.10 -10.36
C GLN A 30 -4.75 -0.99 -10.86
N LEU A 31 -4.00 -2.11 -10.85
CA LEU A 31 -2.67 -2.16 -11.44
C LEU A 31 -2.69 -1.88 -12.94
N ALA A 32 -3.66 -2.42 -13.68
CA ALA A 32 -3.80 -2.14 -15.12
C ALA A 32 -4.08 -0.66 -15.39
N GLU A 33 -4.96 -0.05 -14.60
CA GLU A 33 -5.29 1.38 -14.70
C GLU A 33 -4.08 2.26 -14.32
N ASN A 34 -3.45 2.01 -13.18
CA ASN A 34 -2.31 2.79 -12.69
C ASN A 34 -1.08 2.69 -13.60
N LEU A 35 -0.86 1.52 -14.22
CA LEU A 35 0.29 1.28 -15.10
C LEU A 35 0.00 1.60 -16.57
N GLY A 36 -1.25 1.89 -16.94
CA GLY A 36 -1.66 2.11 -18.33
C GLY A 36 -1.49 0.86 -19.21
N LEU A 37 -1.63 -0.33 -18.62
CA LEU A 37 -1.40 -1.62 -19.30
C LEU A 37 -2.70 -2.42 -19.45
N SER A 38 -2.73 -3.35 -20.41
CA SER A 38 -3.88 -4.24 -20.53
C SER A 38 -3.98 -5.20 -19.33
N ARG A 39 -5.22 -5.52 -18.94
CA ARG A 39 -5.49 -6.49 -17.86
C ARG A 39 -4.80 -7.83 -18.07
N ASP A 40 -4.72 -8.32 -19.30
CA ASP A 40 -4.02 -9.57 -19.61
C ASP A 40 -2.51 -9.49 -19.40
N THR A 41 -1.89 -8.34 -19.70
CA THR A 41 -0.47 -8.11 -19.45
C THR A 41 -0.19 -8.13 -17.96
N VAL A 42 -1.02 -7.43 -17.18
CA VAL A 42 -0.91 -7.39 -15.71
C VAL A 42 -1.17 -8.76 -15.11
N ARG A 43 -2.22 -9.47 -15.53
CA ARG A 43 -2.54 -10.82 -15.06
C ARG A 43 -1.38 -11.79 -15.31
N THR A 44 -0.74 -11.71 -16.47
CA THR A 44 0.43 -12.54 -16.79
C THR A 44 1.63 -12.18 -15.90
N ALA A 45 1.87 -10.89 -15.67
CA ALA A 45 2.95 -10.42 -14.80
C ALA A 45 2.72 -10.82 -13.34
N VAL A 46 1.51 -10.67 -12.82
CA VAL A 46 1.11 -11.09 -11.47
C VAL A 46 1.24 -12.60 -11.30
N LYS A 47 0.80 -13.39 -12.29
CA LYS A 47 0.98 -14.85 -12.28
C LYS A 47 2.47 -15.20 -12.16
N LYS A 48 3.31 -14.57 -12.98
CA LYS A 48 4.77 -14.78 -12.93
C LYS A 48 5.35 -14.43 -11.56
N LEU A 49 4.98 -13.28 -10.99
CA LEU A 49 5.41 -12.85 -9.65
C LEU A 49 4.90 -13.76 -8.53
N THR A 50 3.75 -14.41 -8.73
CA THR A 50 3.21 -15.39 -7.79
C THR A 50 3.98 -16.70 -7.87
N GLU A 51 4.30 -17.17 -9.08
CA GLU A 51 5.15 -18.35 -9.31
C GLU A 51 6.58 -18.15 -8.78
N GLN A 52 7.09 -16.91 -8.83
CA GLN A 52 8.40 -16.53 -8.29
C GLN A 52 8.40 -16.35 -6.76
N GLY A 53 7.23 -16.41 -6.11
CA GLY A 53 7.11 -16.22 -4.66
C GLY A 53 7.20 -14.76 -4.20
N THR A 54 7.21 -13.77 -5.11
CA THR A 54 7.19 -12.34 -4.75
C THR A 54 5.80 -11.91 -4.25
N LEU A 55 4.75 -12.45 -4.86
CA LEU A 55 3.35 -12.22 -4.49
C LEU A 55 2.70 -13.53 -4.03
N THR A 56 1.71 -13.42 -3.15
CA THR A 56 0.84 -14.51 -2.72
C THR A 56 -0.62 -14.13 -2.91
N ARG A 57 -1.46 -15.12 -3.18
CA ARG A 57 -2.92 -14.95 -3.28
C ARG A 57 -3.56 -15.38 -1.97
N LYS A 58 -4.29 -14.48 -1.32
CA LYS A 58 -5.10 -14.79 -0.14
C LYS A 58 -6.31 -15.66 -0.52
N LYS A 59 -6.91 -16.34 0.47
CA LYS A 59 -8.12 -17.16 0.29
C LYS A 59 -9.30 -16.39 -0.33
N ASN A 60 -9.37 -15.08 -0.13
CA ASN A 60 -10.38 -14.19 -0.71
C ASN A 60 -10.03 -13.66 -2.12
N GLY A 61 -8.95 -14.16 -2.73
CA GLY A 61 -8.50 -13.76 -4.07
C GLY A 61 -7.70 -12.46 -4.13
N ARG A 62 -7.52 -11.75 -3.01
CA ARG A 62 -6.65 -10.54 -2.96
C ARG A 62 -5.18 -10.93 -3.03
N LEU A 63 -4.37 -10.05 -3.61
CA LEU A 63 -2.92 -10.19 -3.67
C LEU A 63 -2.29 -9.68 -2.36
N LYS A 64 -1.17 -10.26 -1.97
CA LYS A 64 -0.32 -9.85 -0.84
C LYS A 64 1.14 -10.02 -1.27
N VAL A 65 2.05 -9.22 -0.73
CA VAL A 65 3.51 -9.45 -0.85
C VAL A 65 3.90 -10.60 0.08
N ALA A 66 4.72 -11.54 -0.40
CA ALA A 66 5.03 -12.78 0.33
C ALA A 66 5.76 -12.56 1.66
N ASP A 67 6.64 -11.55 1.73
CA ASP A 67 7.48 -11.24 2.91
C ASP A 67 6.90 -10.18 3.85
N ALA A 68 5.67 -9.71 3.61
CA ALA A 68 4.95 -8.94 4.63
C ALA A 68 4.53 -9.91 5.74
N SER A 69 5.48 -10.22 6.63
CA SER A 69 5.41 -11.05 7.83
C SER A 69 3.99 -11.13 8.39
N ASP A 70 3.41 -12.34 8.35
CA ASP A 70 2.00 -12.62 8.64
C ASP A 70 1.68 -12.70 10.15
N ASP A 71 2.51 -12.15 11.04
CA ASP A 71 2.30 -12.30 12.51
C ASP A 71 2.79 -11.14 13.38
N THR A 72 3.39 -10.09 12.80
CA THR A 72 3.70 -8.89 13.58
C THR A 72 2.43 -8.05 13.67
N ALA A 73 1.86 -7.93 14.86
CA ALA A 73 0.71 -7.06 15.11
C ALA A 73 0.99 -5.66 14.54
N LEU A 74 0.41 -5.37 13.37
CA LEU A 74 0.67 -4.17 12.60
C LEU A 74 0.30 -2.96 13.46
N LYS A 75 1.30 -2.15 13.84
CA LYS A 75 1.04 -0.94 14.63
C LYS A 75 0.38 0.10 13.72
N ILE A 76 -0.85 0.51 14.04
CA ILE A 76 -1.55 1.54 13.27
C ILE A 76 -1.25 2.90 13.88
N ILE A 77 -0.67 3.79 13.09
CA ILE A 77 -0.35 5.16 13.48
C ILE A 77 -1.32 6.10 12.76
N GLY A 78 -2.25 6.69 13.50
CA GLY A 78 -3.20 7.68 12.97
C GLY A 78 -2.56 9.06 12.87
N PHE A 79 -2.65 9.69 11.70
CA PHE A 79 -2.15 11.05 11.47
C PHE A 79 -3.29 12.00 11.10
N ALA A 80 -3.72 12.83 12.07
CA ALA A 80 -4.77 13.82 11.83
C ALA A 80 -4.19 15.03 11.07
N THR A 81 -4.76 15.34 9.90
CA THR A 81 -4.33 16.46 9.06
C THR A 81 -5.50 17.33 8.62
N PRO A 82 -5.37 18.67 8.62
CA PRO A 82 -6.35 19.53 7.96
C PRO A 82 -6.44 19.19 6.46
N ILE A 83 -7.66 19.20 5.88
CA ILE A 83 -7.90 18.93 4.46
C ILE A 83 -7.13 19.88 3.51
N ASN A 84 -6.79 21.09 3.98
CA ASN A 84 -6.13 22.14 3.20
C ASN A 84 -4.61 22.20 3.37
N SER A 85 -3.96 21.15 3.91
CA SER A 85 -2.50 21.07 4.05
C SER A 85 -1.85 19.97 3.19
N PRO A 86 -1.90 20.09 1.84
CA PRO A 86 -1.18 19.17 0.97
C PRO A 86 0.34 19.43 1.07
N GLY A 87 1.10 18.41 1.50
CA GLY A 87 2.57 18.46 1.59
C GLY A 87 3.11 17.78 2.84
N THR A 88 2.54 18.14 4.00
CA THR A 88 2.96 17.64 5.31
C THR A 88 2.93 16.11 5.42
N LEU A 89 1.99 15.44 4.74
CA LEU A 89 1.87 13.99 4.87
C LEU A 89 3.11 13.21 4.42
N ASN A 90 3.85 13.69 3.42
CA ASN A 90 5.03 12.97 2.92
C ASN A 90 6.22 13.10 3.88
N ASP A 91 6.49 14.32 4.37
CA ASP A 91 7.58 14.56 5.33
C ASP A 91 7.37 13.74 6.61
N TRP A 92 6.13 13.68 7.08
CA TRP A 92 5.77 12.88 8.25
C TRP A 92 5.81 11.38 7.98
N LYS A 93 5.45 10.94 6.77
CA LYS A 93 5.61 9.54 6.37
C LYS A 93 7.06 9.10 6.44
N GLU A 94 7.98 9.92 5.93
CA GLU A 94 9.41 9.61 5.94
C GLU A 94 9.95 9.59 7.38
N GLY A 95 9.64 10.60 8.19
CA GLY A 95 10.10 10.64 9.58
C GLY A 95 9.54 9.50 10.46
N VAL A 96 8.28 9.10 10.27
CA VAL A 96 7.70 7.95 10.97
C VAL A 96 8.31 6.65 10.47
N ALA A 97 8.59 6.51 9.17
CA ALA A 97 9.26 5.33 8.65
C ALA A 97 10.67 5.16 9.22
N GLU A 98 11.41 6.25 9.38
CA GLU A 98 12.72 6.23 10.05
C GLU A 98 12.61 5.86 11.53
N ALA A 99 11.63 6.44 12.25
CA ALA A 99 11.45 6.17 13.69
C ALA A 99 11.00 4.74 14.00
N PHE A 100 10.36 4.05 13.05
CA PHE A 100 9.85 2.68 13.17
C PHE A 100 10.63 1.70 12.27
N GLU A 101 11.89 2.01 11.96
CA GLU A 101 12.75 1.12 11.17
C GLU A 101 12.82 -0.28 11.81
N GLY A 102 12.52 -1.32 11.02
CA GLY A 102 12.50 -2.71 11.51
C GLY A 102 11.20 -3.14 12.18
N GLU A 103 10.21 -2.26 12.34
CA GLU A 103 8.89 -2.59 12.86
C GLU A 103 7.81 -2.58 11.76
N ALA A 104 6.86 -3.50 11.86
CA ALA A 104 5.69 -3.51 10.99
C ALA A 104 4.67 -2.46 11.49
N PHE A 105 4.59 -1.33 10.81
CA PHE A 105 3.61 -0.28 11.08
C PHE A 105 2.84 0.11 9.82
N ALA A 106 1.74 0.82 10.02
CA ALA A 106 1.01 1.44 8.94
C ALA A 106 0.52 2.83 9.33
N LEU A 107 0.74 3.80 8.43
CA LEU A 107 0.28 5.16 8.62
C LEU A 107 -1.12 5.33 8.04
N ARG A 108 -2.07 5.79 8.86
CA ARG A 108 -3.44 6.11 8.46
C ARG A 108 -3.68 7.62 8.54
N PRO A 109 -3.69 8.36 7.42
CA PRO A 109 -4.08 9.75 7.43
C PRO A 109 -5.58 9.89 7.74
N VAL A 110 -5.91 10.85 8.60
CA VAL A 110 -7.26 11.22 8.99
C VAL A 110 -7.43 12.69 8.63
N ALA A 111 -7.97 12.94 7.44
CA ALA A 111 -8.19 14.29 6.97
C ALA A 111 -9.43 14.87 7.65
N TYR A 112 -9.31 16.03 8.31
CA TYR A 112 -10.42 16.69 9.00
C TYR A 112 -10.67 18.10 8.45
N SER A 113 -11.93 18.51 8.47
CA SER A 113 -12.36 19.84 8.01
C SER A 113 -12.28 20.89 9.11
N HIS A 114 -12.52 20.47 10.36
CA HIS A 114 -12.45 21.30 11.57
C HIS A 114 -12.23 20.42 12.82
N TRP A 115 -11.92 21.01 13.97
CA TRP A 115 -11.61 20.24 15.19
C TRP A 115 -12.74 19.37 15.73
N ALA A 116 -14.01 19.74 15.48
CA ALA A 116 -15.17 18.95 15.88
C ALA A 116 -15.61 17.90 14.83
N ASP A 117 -14.76 17.62 13.82
CA ASP A 117 -15.12 16.71 12.73
C ASP A 117 -15.25 15.28 13.27
N PRO A 118 -16.41 14.61 13.10
CA PRO A 118 -16.65 13.26 13.61
C PRO A 118 -15.59 12.24 13.16
N VAL A 119 -14.93 12.48 12.02
CA VAL A 119 -13.86 11.62 11.50
C VAL A 119 -12.70 11.43 12.48
N ILE A 120 -12.44 12.42 13.34
CA ILE A 120 -11.40 12.34 14.38
C ILE A 120 -11.80 11.33 15.46
N GLN A 121 -13.07 11.33 15.87
CA GLN A 121 -13.61 10.39 16.86
C GLN A 121 -13.71 8.98 16.29
N GLU A 122 -14.16 8.84 15.05
CA GLU A 122 -14.22 7.54 14.36
C GLU A 122 -12.83 6.91 14.20
N ALA A 123 -11.79 7.73 14.05
CA ALA A 123 -10.42 7.25 13.98
C ALA A 123 -9.93 6.60 15.29
N LEU A 124 -10.48 6.96 16.46
CA LEU A 124 -10.03 6.40 17.75
C LEU A 124 -10.59 5.01 18.06
N HIS A 125 -11.66 4.59 17.38
CA HIS A 125 -12.40 3.37 17.69
C HIS A 125 -12.07 2.18 16.78
N ASN A 126 -10.97 2.25 16.03
CA ASN A 126 -10.51 1.22 15.08
C ASN A 126 -9.22 0.55 15.55
#